data_AF-S4S1J8-F1
#
_entry.id   AF-S4S1J8-F1
#
_cell.length_a   1.000
_cell.length_b   1.000
_cell.length_c   1.000
_cell.angle_alpha   90.00
_cell.angle_beta   90.00
_cell.angle_gamma   90.00
#
_symmetry.space_group_name_H-M   'P 1'
#
loop_
_entity.id
_entity.type
_entity.pdbx_description
1 polymer ?
#
loop_
_entity_poly.entity_id
_entity_poly.type
_entity_poly.pdbx_seq_one_letter_code
_entity_poly.pdbx_strand_id
1 'polypeptide(L)'
;CAGGGGGSPVCEDNARFALLALLIVCYMLFGAAVFSALERPAEEEARRRWCSRLSNFTRTHGVSTVAMEELLRDYEAASLQAAVGADELKPRWDFSGAFYFVGTVVSTIGE
;
A
#
# COMPACT_ATOMS: atom_id res chain seq x y z
N CYS A 1 -36.36 -8.50 45.10
CA CYS A 1 -35.81 -7.72 46.22
C CYS A 1 -35.07 -8.70 47.12
N ALA A 2 -33.75 -8.69 47.33
CA ALA A 2 -32.71 -7.66 47.30
C ALA A 2 -31.45 -8.21 46.59
N GLY A 3 -30.44 -7.49 46.10
CA GLY A 3 -30.05 -6.08 46.21
C GLY A 3 -28.51 -6.03 46.07
N GLY A 4 -27.99 -5.13 45.24
CA GLY A 4 -26.54 -4.84 45.06
C GLY A 4 -25.91 -5.63 43.91
N GLY A 5 -25.57 -5.06 42.75
CA GLY A 5 -24.95 -3.76 42.52
C GLY A 5 -23.43 -3.93 42.50
N GLY A 6 -22.91 -4.59 41.47
CA GLY A 6 -21.49 -4.93 41.38
C GLY A 6 -21.15 -5.65 40.08
N GLY A 7 -21.56 -5.09 38.93
CA GLY A 7 -20.92 -5.45 37.67
C GLY A 7 -19.47 -4.95 37.74
N SER A 8 -18.52 -5.87 37.77
CA SER A 8 -17.09 -5.57 37.90
C SER A 8 -16.68 -4.48 36.90
N PRO A 9 -16.01 -3.38 37.32
CA PRO A 9 -15.66 -2.27 36.42
C PRO A 9 -14.92 -2.75 35.17
N VAL A 10 -14.08 -3.78 35.32
CA VAL A 10 -13.32 -4.44 34.26
C VAL A 10 -14.20 -4.99 33.13
N CYS A 11 -15.39 -5.55 33.42
CA CYS A 11 -16.25 -6.11 32.37
C CYS A 11 -16.95 -5.03 31.54
N GLU A 12 -17.32 -3.92 32.19
CA GLU A 12 -17.94 -2.79 31.49
C GLU A 12 -16.91 -2.03 30.65
N ASP A 13 -15.69 -1.88 31.15
CA ASP A 13 -14.57 -1.35 30.37
C ASP A 13 -14.24 -2.27 29.18
N ASN A 14 -14.17 -3.59 29.37
CA ASN A 14 -13.95 -4.55 28.27
C ASN A 14 -15.07 -4.49 27.21
N ALA A 15 -16.33 -4.33 27.64
CA ALA A 15 -17.45 -4.16 26.72
C ALA A 15 -17.36 -2.85 25.92
N ARG A 16 -16.93 -1.76 26.58
CA ARG A 16 -16.68 -0.47 25.91
C ARG A 16 -15.53 -0.57 24.91
N PHE A 17 -14.41 -1.20 25.27
CA PHE A 17 -13.29 -1.44 24.35
C PHE A 17 -13.70 -2.31 23.16
N ALA A 18 -14.48 -3.37 23.39
CA ALA A 18 -14.99 -4.22 22.31
C ALA A 18 -15.95 -3.46 21.38
N LEU A 19 -16.82 -2.60 21.93
CA LEU A 19 -17.72 -1.76 21.14
C LEU A 19 -16.93 -0.73 20.31
N LEU A 20 -15.92 -0.09 20.90
CA LEU A 20 -15.04 0.84 20.20
C LEU A 20 -14.25 0.12 19.08
N ALA A 21 -13.70 -1.06 19.35
CA ALA A 21 -13.01 -1.86 18.36
C ALA A 21 -13.94 -2.24 17.20
N LEU A 22 -15.18 -2.64 17.50
CA LEU A 22 -16.18 -2.94 16.49
C LEU A 22 -16.49 -1.70 15.63
N LEU A 23 -16.69 -0.53 16.25
CA LEU A 23 -16.94 0.73 15.55
C LEU A 23 -15.76 1.09 14.63
N ILE A 24 -14.52 0.95 15.12
CA ILE A 24 -13.31 1.18 14.33
C ILE A 24 -13.27 0.22 13.14
N VAL A 25 -13.52 -1.07 13.34
CA VAL A 25 -13.56 -2.05 12.24
C VAL A 25 -14.64 -1.69 11.21
N CYS A 26 -15.84 -1.32 11.66
CA CYS A 26 -16.90 -0.86 10.76
C CYS A 26 -16.49 0.39 9.96
N TYR A 27 -15.84 1.35 10.62
CA TYR A 27 -15.31 2.55 9.96
C TYR A 27 -14.24 2.20 8.92
N MET A 28 -13.30 1.31 9.26
CA MET A 28 -12.25 0.84 8.35
C MET A 28 -12.83 0.10 7.14
N LEU A 29 -13.85 -0.76 7.34
CA LEU A 29 -14.51 -1.47 6.25
C LEU A 29 -15.25 -0.50 5.31
N PHE A 30 -15.93 0.51 5.86
CA PHE A 30 -16.59 1.53 5.06
C PHE A 30 -15.58 2.37 4.28
N GLY A 31 -14.51 2.83 4.94
CA GLY A 31 -13.39 3.52 4.29
C GLY A 31 -12.80 2.67 3.15
N ALA A 32 -12.48 1.41 3.42
CA ALA A 32 -11.94 0.49 2.42
C ALA A 32 -12.88 0.30 1.22
N ALA A 33 -14.19 0.16 1.46
CA ALA A 33 -15.18 0.02 0.38
C ALA A 33 -15.26 1.28 -0.49
N VAL A 34 -15.26 2.47 0.14
CA VAL A 34 -15.30 3.76 -0.56
C VAL A 34 -14.02 3.98 -1.37
N PHE A 35 -12.84 3.84 -0.75
CA PHE A 35 -11.56 3.98 -1.43
C PHE A 35 -11.42 2.95 -2.55
N SER A 36 -11.81 1.70 -2.32
CA SER A 36 -11.77 0.67 -3.37
C SER A 36 -12.70 1.02 -4.54
N ALA A 37 -13.90 1.55 -4.29
CA ALA A 37 -14.79 1.97 -5.36
C ALA A 37 -14.25 3.17 -6.15
N LEU A 38 -13.59 4.11 -5.48
CA LEU A 38 -13.00 5.30 -6.10
C LEU A 38 -11.73 5.00 -6.90
N GLU A 39 -10.86 4.11 -6.40
CA GLU A 39 -9.54 3.85 -6.99
C GLU A 39 -9.53 2.73 -8.04
N ARG A 40 -10.43 1.73 -7.92
CA ARG A 40 -10.57 0.65 -8.93
C ARG A 40 -10.63 1.11 -10.39
N PRO A 41 -11.44 2.14 -10.77
CA PRO A 41 -11.47 2.57 -12.16
C PRO A 41 -10.14 3.17 -12.63
N ALA A 42 -9.46 3.93 -11.76
CA ALA A 42 -8.15 4.50 -12.07
C ALA A 42 -7.07 3.42 -12.22
N GLU A 43 -7.09 2.40 -11.36
CA GLU A 43 -6.20 1.24 -11.46
C GLU A 43 -6.42 0.48 -12.77
N GLU A 44 -7.68 0.24 -13.15
CA GLU A 44 -7.98 -0.46 -14.38
C GLU A 44 -7.56 0.34 -15.63
N GLU A 45 -7.77 1.65 -15.63
CA GLU A 45 -7.26 2.52 -16.70
C GLU A 45 -5.73 2.51 -16.78
N ALA A 46 -5.03 2.60 -15.65
CA ALA A 46 -3.57 2.53 -15.61
C ALA A 46 -3.07 1.20 -16.18
N ARG A 47 -3.71 0.08 -15.80
CA ARG A 47 -3.40 -1.26 -16.31
C ARG A 47 -3.65 -1.37 -17.82
N ARG A 48 -4.78 -0.86 -18.32
CA ARG A 48 -5.08 -0.85 -19.76
C ARG A 48 -4.07 -0.02 -20.54
N ARG A 49 -3.72 1.17 -20.05
CA ARG A 49 -2.69 2.03 -20.66
C ARG A 49 -1.34 1.33 -20.69
N TRP A 50 -0.96 0.66 -19.60
CA TRP A 50 0.26 -0.14 -19.51
C TRP A 50 0.29 -1.26 -20.57
N CYS A 51 -0.73 -2.12 -20.60
CA CYS A 51 -0.81 -3.21 -21.59
C CYS A 51 -0.82 -2.69 -23.03
N SER A 52 -1.47 -1.54 -23.29
CA SER A 52 -1.45 -0.91 -24.62
C SER A 52 -0.07 -0.40 -25.00
N ARG A 53 0.68 0.18 -24.07
CA ARG A 53 2.06 0.64 -24.33
C ARG A 53 2.99 -0.53 -24.57
N LEU A 54 2.90 -1.57 -23.74
CA LEU A 54 3.71 -2.76 -23.85
C LEU A 54 3.49 -3.47 -25.20
N SER A 55 2.23 -3.74 -25.55
CA SER A 55 1.89 -4.39 -26.83
C SER A 55 2.29 -3.55 -28.05
N ASN A 56 2.17 -2.22 -27.98
CA ASN A 56 2.62 -1.35 -29.06
C ASN A 56 4.15 -1.39 -29.22
N PHE A 57 4.88 -1.32 -28.12
CA PHE A 57 6.35 -1.40 -28.13
C PHE A 57 6.83 -2.75 -28.70
N THR A 58 6.29 -3.86 -28.19
CA THR A 58 6.62 -5.21 -28.63
C THR A 58 6.34 -5.39 -30.13
N ARG A 59 5.20 -4.89 -30.63
CA ARG A 59 4.85 -4.96 -32.05
C ARG A 59 5.75 -4.08 -32.92
N THR A 60 6.08 -2.88 -32.46
CA THR A 60 6.90 -1.92 -33.21
C THR A 60 8.34 -2.40 -33.35
N HIS A 61 8.88 -3.06 -32.32
CA HIS A 61 10.27 -3.53 -32.29
C HIS A 61 10.43 -5.03 -32.59
N GLY A 62 9.34 -5.75 -32.85
CA GLY A 62 9.38 -7.19 -33.16
C GLY A 62 9.91 -8.07 -32.02
N VAL A 63 9.85 -7.58 -30.77
CA VAL A 63 10.30 -8.32 -29.58
C VAL A 63 9.25 -9.38 -29.24
N SER A 64 9.62 -10.48 -28.56
CA SER A 64 8.62 -11.40 -28.03
C SER A 64 7.98 -10.81 -26.77
N THR A 65 6.66 -10.96 -26.61
CA THR A 65 5.95 -10.50 -25.40
C THR A 65 6.52 -11.15 -24.13
N VAL A 66 6.84 -12.44 -24.23
CA VAL A 66 7.38 -13.25 -23.12
C VAL A 66 8.74 -12.73 -22.66
N ALA A 67 9.68 -12.45 -23.57
CA ALA A 67 10.99 -11.95 -23.19
C ALA A 67 10.93 -10.54 -22.60
N MET A 68 9.99 -9.72 -23.06
CA MET A 68 9.77 -8.39 -22.48
C MET A 68 9.19 -8.46 -21.06
N GLU A 69 8.24 -9.37 -20.81
CA GLU A 69 7.70 -9.61 -19.47
C GLU A 69 8.75 -10.16 -18.51
N GLU A 70 9.64 -11.04 -18.99
CA GLU A 70 10.77 -11.57 -18.23
C GLU A 70 11.75 -10.46 -17.84
N LEU A 71 12.13 -9.60 -18.79
CA LEU A 71 12.99 -8.43 -18.51
C LEU A 71 12.35 -7.48 -17.48
N LEU A 72 11.04 -7.25 -17.55
CA LEU A 72 10.32 -6.41 -16.60
C LEU A 72 10.31 -7.01 -15.19
N ARG A 73 10.17 -8.33 -15.07
CA ARG A 73 10.26 -9.03 -13.77
C ARG A 73 11.67 -8.95 -13.19
N ASP A 74 12.69 -9.11 -14.01
CA ASP A 74 14.09 -8.97 -13.59
C ASP A 74 14.38 -7.53 -13.14
N TYR A 75 13.86 -6.54 -13.86
CA TYR A 75 13.95 -5.13 -13.48
C TYR A 75 13.24 -4.86 -12.15
N GLU A 76 12.04 -5.40 -11.93
CA GLU A 76 11.30 -5.26 -10.66
C GLU A 76 12.10 -5.86 -9.50
N ALA A 77 12.62 -7.08 -9.67
CA ALA A 77 13.46 -7.75 -8.68
C ALA A 77 14.73 -6.94 -8.36
N ALA A 78 15.39 -6.39 -9.38
CA ALA A 78 16.55 -5.52 -9.22
C ALA A 78 16.19 -4.18 -8.55
N SER A 79 15.03 -3.60 -8.86
CA SER A 79 14.57 -2.34 -8.27
C SER A 79 14.31 -2.47 -6.77
N LEU A 80 13.82 -3.63 -6.31
CA LEU A 80 13.60 -3.92 -4.90
C LEU A 80 14.93 -4.08 -4.14
N GLN A 81 15.91 -4.76 -4.73
CA GLN A 81 17.17 -5.10 -4.08
C GLN A 81 18.22 -4.00 -4.15
N ALA A 82 18.35 -3.34 -5.31
CA ALA A 82 19.45 -2.42 -5.59
C ALA A 82 18.98 -0.97 -5.77
N ALA A 83 17.68 -0.69 -5.58
CA ALA A 83 17.09 0.64 -5.81
C ALA A 83 17.45 1.23 -7.19
N VAL A 84 17.61 0.35 -8.18
CA VAL A 84 17.86 0.72 -9.57
C VAL A 84 16.55 1.25 -10.11
N GLY A 85 16.39 2.57 -10.07
CA GLY A 85 15.32 3.27 -10.76
C GLY A 85 15.71 3.57 -12.19
N ALA A 86 14.73 3.87 -13.04
CA ALA A 86 14.95 4.34 -14.41
C ALA A 86 15.73 5.67 -14.46
N ASP A 87 15.88 6.35 -13.33
CA ASP A 87 16.71 7.53 -13.13
C ASP A 87 17.95 7.10 -12.32
N GLU A 88 18.98 6.61 -13.03
CA GLU A 88 20.28 6.20 -12.45
C GLU A 88 21.00 7.33 -11.69
N LEU A 89 20.48 8.57 -11.72
CA LEU A 89 21.18 9.74 -11.22
C LEU A 89 21.05 9.97 -9.70
N LYS A 90 20.17 9.27 -8.97
CA LYS A 90 20.11 9.44 -7.52
C LYS A 90 19.98 8.11 -6.77
N PRO A 91 21.05 7.67 -6.09
CA PRO A 91 20.97 6.55 -5.16
C PRO A 91 19.83 6.82 -4.16
N ARG A 92 18.91 5.86 -3.98
CA ARG A 92 17.78 5.97 -3.02
C ARG A 92 18.23 6.21 -1.57
N TRP A 93 19.49 5.89 -1.27
CA TRP A 93 20.15 6.07 0.03
C TRP A 93 21.24 7.13 -0.01
N ASP A 94 20.98 8.28 -0.64
CA ASP A 94 21.83 9.45 -0.45
C ASP A 94 21.66 10.02 0.97
N PHE A 95 22.61 10.85 1.43
CA PHE A 95 22.55 11.45 2.77
C PHE A 95 21.22 12.20 3.01
N SER A 96 20.68 12.84 1.97
CA SER A 96 19.41 13.57 2.05
C SER A 96 18.19 12.63 2.16
N GLY A 97 18.14 11.54 1.39
CA GLY A 97 17.12 10.50 1.50
C GLY A 97 17.17 9.73 2.82
N ALA A 98 18.38 9.42 3.33
CA ALA A 98 18.55 8.78 4.63
C ALA A 98 18.11 9.69 5.79
N PHE A 99 18.42 10.99 5.72
CA PHE A 99 17.98 11.97 6.71
C PHE A 99 16.45 12.14 6.73
N TYR A 100 15.82 12.22 5.55
CA TYR A 100 14.36 12.27 5.42
C TYR A 100 13.70 11.01 6.00
N PHE A 101 14.25 9.83 5.71
CA PHE A 101 13.74 8.57 6.26
C PHE A 101 13.79 8.52 7.79
N VAL A 102 14.91 8.93 8.40
CA VAL A 102 15.00 9.05 9.87
C VAL A 102 13.97 10.06 10.38
N GLY A 103 13.76 11.18 9.68
CA GLY A 103 12.72 12.15 9.99
C GLY A 103 11.31 11.55 9.97
N THR A 104 10.97 10.71 8.98
CA THR A 104 9.65 10.07 8.89
C THR A 104 9.43 9.01 9.97
N VAL A 105 10.48 8.26 10.35
CA VAL A 105 10.42 7.28 11.45
C VAL A 105 10.25 7.99 12.80
N VAL A 106 11.00 9.06 13.05
CA VAL A 106 10.94 9.82 14.30
C VAL A 106 9.62 10.60 14.45
N SER A 107 9.07 11.10 13.35
CA SER A 107 7.78 11.83 13.34
C SER A 107 6.55 10.93 13.30
N THR A 108 6.72 9.60 13.29
CA THR A 108 5.63 8.61 13.14
C THR A 108 4.82 8.76 11.84
N ILE A 109 5.41 9.38 10.82
CA ILE A 109 4.81 9.53 9.48
C ILE A 109 5.15 8.31 8.60
N GLY A 110 6.26 7.62 8.89
CA GLY A 110 6.81 6.54 8.08
C GLY A 110 6.30 5.13 8.42
N GLU A 111 5.08 5.02 8.94
CA GLU A 111 4.33 3.76 9.07
C GLU A 111 3.14 3.76 8.09
#